data_AF-A0A383EWG3-F1
#
_entry.id   AF-A0A383EWG3-F1
#
_cell.length_a   1.000
_cell.length_b   1.000
_cell.length_c   1.000
_cell.angle_alpha   90.00
_cell.angle_beta   90.00
_cell.angle_gamma   90.00
#
_symmetry.space_group_name_H-M   'P 1'
#
loop_
_entity.id
_entity.type
_entity.pdbx_description
1 polymer ?
#
loop_
_entity_poly.entity_id
_entity_poly.type
_entity_poly.pdbx_seq_one_letter_code
_entity_poly.pdbx_strand_id
1 'polypeptide(L)' 'EAHRMPNLKALGLEHCIFWGADYPHFDCTYPGAVAELEEHLSPLEPHLADLVRHGNAARFIGLPRDN' A
#
# COMPACT_ATOMS: atom_id res chain seq x y z
N GLU A 1 2.81 2.81 -18.94
CA GLU A 1 3.74 1.85 -18.30
C GLU A 1 4.31 2.32 -16.95
N ALA A 2 4.14 3.60 -16.53
CA ALA A 2 4.74 4.16 -15.31
C ALA A 2 3.97 3.93 -13.98
N HIS A 3 2.90 3.14 -13.97
CA HIS A 3 2.02 2.97 -12.78
C HIS A 3 2.03 1.55 -12.19
N ARG A 4 2.91 0.65 -12.67
CA ARG A 4 2.98 -0.69 -12.10
C ARG A 4 3.86 -0.66 -10.85
N MET A 5 3.31 -1.11 -9.73
CA MET A 5 4.08 -1.41 -8.52
C MET A 5 5.33 -2.21 -8.94
N PRO A 6 6.56 -1.77 -8.56
CA PRO A 6 7.76 -2.53 -8.88
C PRO A 6 7.63 -3.95 -8.31
N ASN A 7 8.39 -4.92 -8.86
CA ASN A 7 8.39 -6.29 -8.32
C ASN A 7 9.03 -6.29 -6.93
N LEU A 8 8.24 -5.95 -5.90
CA LEU A 8 8.68 -5.72 -4.52
C LEU A 8 9.44 -6.92 -3.97
N LYS A 9 9.00 -8.12 -4.35
CA LYS A 9 9.60 -9.39 -3.95
C LYS A 9 10.98 -9.60 -4.56
N ALA A 10 11.13 -9.35 -5.86
CA ALA A 10 12.43 -9.44 -6.52
C ALA A 10 13.46 -8.43 -5.97
N LEU A 11 12.99 -7.32 -5.38
CA LEU A 11 13.81 -6.29 -4.77
C LEU A 11 14.01 -6.47 -3.25
N GLY A 12 13.34 -7.45 -2.61
CA GLY A 12 13.39 -7.64 -1.15
C GLY A 12 12.76 -6.50 -0.34
N LEU A 13 11.73 -5.85 -0.90
CA LEU A 13 11.09 -4.65 -0.34
C LEU A 13 9.73 -4.92 0.31
N GLU A 14 9.36 -6.19 0.52
CA GLU A 14 8.03 -6.59 1.01
C GLU A 14 7.65 -5.94 2.34
N HIS A 15 8.64 -5.58 3.15
CA HIS A 15 8.45 -4.94 4.45
C HIS A 15 8.77 -3.45 4.48
N CYS A 16 9.11 -2.84 3.35
CA CYS A 16 9.61 -1.46 3.28
C CYS A 16 8.61 -0.47 2.70
N ILE A 17 7.50 -0.94 2.12
CA ILE A 17 6.54 -0.12 1.40
C ILE A 17 5.18 -0.21 2.06
N PHE A 18 4.56 0.93 2.34
CA PHE A 18 3.14 1.03 2.67
C PHE A 18 2.53 2.22 1.93
N TRP A 19 1.24 2.14 1.64
CA TRP A 19 0.52 3.19 0.91
C TRP A 19 0.05 4.31 1.85
N GLY A 20 -0.05 5.53 1.32
CA GLY A 20 -0.66 6.67 1.99
C GLY A 20 -1.42 7.52 1.00
N ALA A 21 -2.60 8.01 1.38
CA ALA A 21 -3.49 8.78 0.51
C ALA A 21 -3.03 10.22 0.29
N ASP A 22 -2.13 10.73 1.14
CA ASP A 22 -1.71 12.13 1.19
C ASP A 22 -2.87 13.15 1.36
N TYR A 23 -3.99 12.71 1.94
CA TYR A 23 -5.10 13.59 2.25
C TYR A 23 -4.71 14.61 3.35
N PRO A 24 -5.10 15.89 3.24
CA PRO A 24 -6.00 16.51 2.26
C PRO A 24 -5.28 17.31 1.17
N HIS A 25 -4.10 16.87 0.71
CA HIS A 25 -3.36 17.62 -0.31
C HIS A 25 -4.16 17.76 -1.62
N PHE A 26 -3.89 18.82 -2.36
CA PHE A 26 -4.68 19.20 -3.54
C PHE A 26 -4.62 18.16 -4.67
N ASP A 27 -3.56 17.35 -4.68
CA ASP A 27 -3.26 16.29 -5.63
C ASP A 27 -3.54 14.89 -5.07
N CYS A 28 -4.12 14.80 -3.87
CA CYS A 28 -4.62 13.52 -3.36
C CYS A 28 -5.83 13.04 -4.17
N THR A 29 -6.11 11.74 -4.08
CA THR A 29 -7.20 11.13 -4.86
C THR A 29 -8.48 10.94 -4.06
N TYR A 30 -8.61 11.57 -2.88
CA TYR A 30 -9.82 11.54 -2.07
C TYR A 30 -11.03 12.18 -2.81
N PRO A 31 -12.23 11.57 -2.79
CA PRO A 31 -12.62 10.37 -2.04
C PRO A 31 -12.36 9.03 -2.74
N GLY A 32 -11.79 9.03 -3.95
CA GLY A 32 -11.50 7.82 -4.75
C GLY A 32 -10.24 7.03 -4.34
N ALA A 33 -9.45 7.53 -3.39
CA ALA A 33 -8.13 6.98 -3.05
C ALA A 33 -8.13 5.49 -2.67
N VAL A 34 -9.17 5.02 -1.99
CA VAL A 34 -9.30 3.59 -1.64
C VAL A 34 -9.57 2.73 -2.87
N ALA A 35 -10.42 3.19 -3.79
CA ALA A 35 -10.72 2.44 -5.01
C ALA A 35 -9.49 2.30 -5.91
N GLU A 36 -8.72 3.39 -6.04
CA GLU A 36 -7.45 3.40 -6.77
C GLU A 36 -6.41 2.47 -6.12
N LEU A 37 -6.30 2.48 -4.78
CA LEU A 37 -5.44 1.55 -4.06
C LEU A 37 -5.79 0.09 -4.41
N GLU A 38 -7.06 -0.30 -4.33
CA GLU A 38 -7.46 -1.68 -4.61
C GLU A 38 -7.21 -2.09 -6.06
N GLU A 39 -7.35 -1.18 -7.03
CA GLU A 39 -6.96 -1.43 -8.42
C GLU A 39 -5.46 -1.75 -8.52
N HIS A 40 -4.60 -0.96 -7.86
CA HIS A 40 -3.15 -1.17 -7.85
C HIS A 40 -2.69 -2.40 -7.06
N LEU A 41 -3.44 -2.83 -6.04
CA LEU A 41 -3.15 -4.03 -5.26
C LEU A 41 -3.64 -5.32 -5.93
N SER A 42 -4.67 -5.24 -6.79
CA SER A 42 -5.29 -6.41 -7.45
C SER A 42 -4.33 -7.38 -8.16
N PRO A 43 -3.20 -6.96 -8.78
CA PRO A 43 -2.27 -7.90 -9.41
C PRO A 43 -1.24 -8.52 -8.45
N LEU A 44 -1.20 -8.15 -7.17
CA LEU A 44 -0.22 -8.64 -6.20
C LEU A 44 -0.67 -9.95 -5.53
N GLU A 45 0.29 -10.73 -5.03
CA GLU A 45 0.00 -11.82 -4.10
C GLU A 45 -0.76 -11.26 -2.88
N PRO A 46 -1.84 -11.91 -2.41
CA PRO A 46 -2.71 -11.36 -1.35
C PRO A 46 -1.95 -10.90 -0.10
N HIS A 47 -0.97 -11.69 0.34
CA HIS A 47 -0.14 -11.35 1.50
C HIS A 47 0.68 -10.06 1.30
N LEU A 48 1.23 -9.86 0.10
CA LEU A 48 1.98 -8.64 -0.22
C LEU A 48 1.05 -7.43 -0.30
N ALA A 49 -0.16 -7.61 -0.86
CA ALA A 49 -1.18 -6.57 -0.86
C ALA A 49 -1.55 -6.12 0.55
N ASP A 50 -1.74 -7.05 1.49
CA ASP A 50 -2.06 -6.74 2.90
C ASP A 50 -0.91 -5.99 3.59
N LEU A 51 0.34 -6.39 3.32
CA LEU A 51 1.52 -5.68 3.83
C LEU A 51 1.57 -4.22 3.35
N VAL A 52 1.34 -3.98 2.06
CA VAL A 52 1.33 -2.62 1.48
C VAL A 52 0.11 -1.82 1.95
N ARG A 53 -1.06 -2.44 2.05
CA ARG A 53 -2.32 -1.80 2.46
C ARG A 53 -2.26 -1.29 3.90
N HIS A 54 -1.80 -2.13 4.83
CA HIS A 54 -1.83 -1.77 6.26
C HIS A 54 -0.73 -2.43 7.10
N GLY A 55 -0.27 -3.64 6.77
CA GLY A 55 0.61 -4.43 7.65
C GLY A 55 1.95 -3.73 7.93
N ASN A 56 2.57 -3.14 6.91
CA ASN A 56 3.82 -2.41 7.06
C ASN A 56 3.62 -1.08 7.77
N ALA A 57 2.53 -0.36 7.52
CA ALA A 57 2.20 0.87 8.22
C ALA A 57 2.03 0.60 9.73
N ALA A 58 1.22 -0.39 10.11
CA ALA A 58 0.99 -0.77 11.50
C ALA A 58 2.31 -1.15 12.21
N ARG A 59 3.17 -1.95 11.55
CA ARG A 59 4.49 -2.30 12.09
C ARG A 59 5.40 -1.08 12.24
N PHE A 60 5.41 -0.17 11.27
CA PHE A 60 6.29 0.99 11.25
C PHE A 60 5.92 2.02 12.32
N ILE A 61 4.63 2.30 12.50
CA ILE A 61 4.15 3.30 13.45
C ILE A 61 3.76 2.73 14.83
N GLY A 62 3.89 1.40 15.01
CA GLY A 62 3.63 0.73 16.28
C GLY A 62 2.16 0.56 16.65
N LEU A 63 1.26 0.46 15.66
CA LEU A 63 -0.14 0.14 15.94
C LEU A 63 -0.30 -1.33 16.40
N PRO A 64 -1.29 -1.61 17.26
CA PRO A 64 -1.70 -2.97 17.54
C PRO A 64 -2.05 -3.67 16.22
N ARG A 65 -1.66 -4.94 16.08
CA ARG A 65 -2.26 -5.78 15.06
C ARG A 65 -3.58 -6.26 15.65
N ASP A 66 -4.68 -6.02 14.96
CA ASP A 66 -5.95 -6.64 15.34
C ASP A 66 -5.76 -8.16 15.33
N ASN A 67 -6.19 -8.82 16.41
CA ASN A 67 -6.19 -10.28 16.55
C ASN A 67 -7.28 -10.90 15.70
#